data_AF-A0A968FXR5-F1
#
_entry.id   AF-A0A968FXR5-F1
#
_cell.length_a   1.000
_cell.length_b   1.000
_cell.length_c   1.000
_cell.angle_alpha   90.00
_cell.angle_beta   90.00
_cell.angle_gamma   90.00
#
_symmetry.space_group_name_H-M   'P 1'
#
loop_
_entity.id
_entity.type
_entity.pdbx_description
1 polymer ?
#
loop_
_entity_poly.entity_id
_entity_poly.type
_entity_poly.pdbx_seq_one_letter_code
_entity_poly.pdbx_strand_id
1 'polypeptide(L)'
;DIIEVEEIVPTSYILEVSSPGLDRPLKKEKDFLRFKGKRAHVSTYTPIDHQKNFKGTIEDFRNDTLVLQVDDRKIEIPESQIAKARLEIDF
;
A
#
# COMPACT_ATOMS: atom_id res chain seq x y z
N ASP A 1 -3.22 37.65 14.25
CA ASP A 1 -2.33 36.58 13.76
C ASP A 1 -3.11 35.27 13.79
N ILE A 2 -3.76 34.77 12.71
CA ILE A 2 -3.21 34.14 11.47
C ILE A 2 -1.98 33.29 11.82
N ILE A 3 -1.93 31.95 11.76
CA ILE A 3 -2.09 30.95 10.66
C ILE A 3 -2.13 29.58 11.42
N GLU A 4 -2.89 28.52 11.11
CA GLU A 4 -2.83 27.67 9.91
C GLU A 4 -4.07 26.77 9.84
N VAL A 5 -4.54 26.59 8.62
CA VAL A 5 -5.71 25.83 8.18
C VAL A 5 -5.24 24.44 7.75
N GLU A 6 -6.15 23.46 7.85
CA GLU A 6 -6.12 22.15 7.17
C GLU A 6 -5.19 21.08 7.79
N GLU A 7 -5.59 19.84 8.04
CA GLU A 7 -6.66 19.05 7.45
C GLU A 7 -7.42 18.24 8.51
N ILE A 8 -8.73 18.35 8.41
CA ILE A 8 -9.71 17.43 8.97
C ILE A 8 -9.30 16.03 8.51
N VAL A 9 -9.24 15.06 9.42
CA VAL A 9 -9.15 13.64 9.06
C VAL A 9 -10.59 13.09 9.06
N PRO A 10 -11.41 13.26 8.01
CA PRO A 10 -12.75 12.69 8.05
C PRO A 10 -12.62 11.19 7.82
N THR A 11 -12.83 10.47 8.92
CA THR A 11 -13.37 9.11 9.03
C THR A 11 -13.98 8.61 7.70
N SER A 12 -13.20 7.90 6.88
CA SER A 12 -13.72 7.27 5.67
C SER A 12 -14.20 5.87 6.00
N TYR A 13 -15.52 5.77 6.17
CA TYR A 13 -16.31 4.54 6.22
C TYR A 13 -15.83 3.54 5.16
N ILE A 14 -15.38 2.36 5.60
CA ILE A 14 -15.03 1.24 4.73
C ILE A 14 -16.34 0.64 4.23
N LEU A 15 -16.69 0.95 2.98
CA LEU A 15 -17.85 0.40 2.31
C LEU A 15 -17.53 -1.05 1.89
N GLU A 16 -18.11 -2.02 2.60
CA GLU A 16 -18.02 -3.43 2.24
C GLU A 16 -18.71 -3.72 0.90
N VAL A 17 -17.96 -4.24 -0.07
CA VAL A 17 -18.52 -5.02 -1.19
C VAL A 17 -17.65 -6.23 -1.56
N SER A 18 -18.00 -7.36 -0.93
CA SER A 18 -17.91 -8.78 -1.32
C SER A 18 -16.83 -9.31 -2.30
N SER A 19 -16.15 -10.38 -1.89
CA SER A 19 -16.36 -11.72 -2.48
C SER A 19 -15.74 -12.84 -1.60
N PRO A 20 -16.45 -13.96 -1.37
CA PRO A 20 -16.00 -15.04 -0.50
C PRO A 20 -15.06 -15.98 -1.29
N GLY A 21 -13.80 -15.58 -1.44
CA GLY A 21 -12.78 -16.38 -2.13
C GLY A 21 -11.64 -16.75 -1.19
N LEU A 22 -11.58 -18.02 -0.81
CA LEU A 22 -10.45 -18.68 -0.13
C LEU A 22 -9.14 -18.40 -0.88
N ASP A 23 -8.30 -17.51 -0.36
CA ASP A 23 -6.85 -17.69 -0.25
C ASP A 23 -6.32 -16.44 0.45
N ARG A 24 -5.67 -16.59 1.61
CA ARG A 24 -5.21 -15.45 2.42
C ARG A 24 -3.68 -15.33 2.39
N PRO A 25 -3.07 -14.84 1.30
CA PRO A 25 -1.75 -14.22 1.34
C PRO A 25 -1.78 -12.92 2.18
N LEU A 26 -0.61 -12.30 2.41
CA LEU A 26 -0.43 -10.94 2.94
C LEU A 26 -1.14 -9.92 2.02
N LYS A 27 -2.47 -9.91 2.09
CA LYS A 27 -3.42 -9.14 1.31
C LYS A 27 -4.19 -8.17 2.19
N LYS A 28 -4.13 -8.33 3.50
CA LYS A 28 -4.97 -7.52 4.37
C LYS A 28 -4.29 -6.19 4.64
N GLU A 29 -5.03 -5.12 4.43
CA GLU A 29 -4.72 -3.74 4.88
C GLU A 29 -4.00 -3.69 6.23
N LYS A 30 -4.45 -4.49 7.21
CA LYS A 30 -3.86 -4.58 8.56
C LYS A 30 -2.37 -4.91 8.56
N ASP A 31 -1.90 -5.74 7.63
CA ASP A 31 -0.49 -6.10 7.52
C ASP A 31 0.31 -4.91 6.97
N PHE A 32 -0.16 -4.27 5.89
CA PHE A 32 0.51 -3.09 5.33
C PHE A 32 0.55 -1.92 6.33
N LEU A 33 -0.55 -1.65 7.03
CA LEU A 33 -0.62 -0.62 8.07
C LEU A 33 0.35 -0.92 9.23
N ARG A 34 0.49 -2.19 9.64
CA ARG A 34 1.43 -2.60 10.70
C ARG A 34 2.88 -2.34 10.31
N PHE A 35 3.19 -2.42 9.02
CA PHE A 35 4.53 -2.23 8.48
C PHE A 35 4.74 -0.87 7.79
N LYS A 36 3.84 0.10 8.03
CA LYS A 36 4.03 1.48 7.62
C LYS A 36 5.39 2.01 8.09
N GLY A 37 6.13 2.66 7.20
CA GLY A 37 7.49 3.13 7.42
C GLY A 37 8.58 2.05 7.29
N LYS A 38 8.25 0.81 6.91
CA LYS A 38 9.23 -0.25 6.62
C LYS A 38 9.43 -0.42 5.13
N ARG A 39 10.65 -0.83 4.75
CA ARG A 39 10.96 -1.20 3.38
C ARG A 39 10.31 -2.52 3.01
N ALA A 40 9.76 -2.58 1.81
CA ALA A 40 9.12 -3.74 1.25
C ALA A 40 9.45 -3.87 -0.24
N HIS A 41 9.53 -5.12 -0.68
CA HIS A 41 9.59 -5.51 -2.07
C HIS A 41 8.22 -6.05 -2.49
N VAL A 42 7.60 -5.37 -3.45
CA VAL A 42 6.28 -5.66 -3.99
C VAL A 42 6.42 -6.09 -5.44
N SER A 43 5.90 -7.27 -5.78
CA SER A 43 5.78 -7.76 -7.15
C SER A 43 4.33 -7.72 -7.59
N THR A 44 4.08 -7.28 -8.81
CA THR A 44 2.74 -7.18 -9.41
C THR A 44 2.50 -8.25 -10.49
N TYR A 45 1.23 -8.60 -10.73
CA TYR A 45 0.84 -9.53 -11.81
C TYR A 45 1.09 -8.90 -13.18
N THR A 46 0.64 -7.67 -13.35
CA THR A 46 0.78 -6.84 -14.54
C THR A 46 1.90 -5.82 -14.36
N PRO A 47 2.65 -5.48 -15.42
CA PRO A 47 3.62 -4.41 -15.35
C PRO A 47 2.91 -3.07 -15.15
N ILE A 48 3.31 -2.32 -14.13
CA ILE A 48 2.93 -0.93 -13.88
C ILE A 48 4.17 -0.11 -14.24
N ASP A 49 4.04 0.92 -15.06
CA ASP A 49 5.18 1.73 -15.52
C ASP A 49 6.36 0.90 -16.08
N HIS A 50 6.05 -0.14 -16.87
CA HIS A 50 7.02 -1.07 -17.47
C HIS A 50 7.80 -1.93 -16.44
N GLN A 51 7.43 -1.87 -15.16
CA GLN A 51 8.09 -2.59 -14.09
C GLN A 51 7.08 -3.47 -13.33
N LYS A 52 7.53 -4.66 -12.92
CA LYS A 52 6.71 -5.60 -12.13
C LYS A 52 7.17 -5.73 -10.68
N ASN A 53 8.28 -5.12 -10.34
CA ASN A 53 8.95 -5.29 -9.05
C ASN A 53 9.33 -3.92 -8.51
N PHE A 54 8.72 -3.55 -7.39
CA PHE A 54 8.88 -2.26 -6.74
C PHE A 54 9.54 -2.49 -5.39
N LYS A 55 10.61 -1.74 -5.12
CA LYS A 55 11.31 -1.77 -3.85
C LYS A 55 11.24 -0.39 -3.24
N GLY A 56 10.60 -0.28 -2.09
CA GLY A 56 10.34 1.02 -1.49
C GLY A 56 9.85 0.91 -0.08
N THR A 57 9.60 2.05 0.54
CA THR A 57 9.02 2.13 1.88
C THR A 57 7.51 2.13 1.78
N ILE A 58 6.84 1.33 2.61
CA ILE A 58 5.38 1.38 2.75
C ILE A 58 5.02 2.72 3.39
N GLU A 59 4.47 3.63 2.61
CA GLU A 59 4.06 4.95 3.10
C GLU A 59 2.64 4.88 3.67
N ASP A 60 1.74 4.22 2.94
CA ASP A 60 0.36 4.05 3.35
C ASP A 60 -0.33 2.89 2.66
N PHE A 61 -1.50 2.53 3.15
CA PHE A 61 -2.43 1.64 2.46
C PHE A 61 -3.84 2.18 2.63
N ARG A 62 -4.51 2.52 1.53
CA ARG A 62 -5.85 3.11 1.53
C ARG A 62 -6.62 2.69 0.29
N ASN A 63 -7.93 2.53 0.39
CA ASN A 63 -8.81 2.17 -0.74
C ASN A 63 -8.27 0.96 -1.53
N ASP A 64 -7.87 -0.10 -0.82
CA ASP A 64 -7.26 -1.31 -1.39
C ASP A 64 -6.06 -1.02 -2.30
N THR A 65 -5.33 0.07 -2.02
CA THR A 65 -4.19 0.53 -2.80
C THR A 65 -3.02 0.80 -1.87
N LEU A 66 -1.91 0.10 -2.13
CA LEU A 66 -0.65 0.28 -1.44
C LEU A 66 0.07 1.50 -2.00
N VAL A 67 0.42 2.45 -1.13
CA VAL A 67 1.28 3.58 -1.45
C VAL A 67 2.70 3.22 -1.05
N LEU A 68 3.55 3.02 -2.05
CA LEU A 68 4.95 2.67 -1.88
C LEU A 68 5.83 3.85 -2.30
N GLN A 69 6.67 4.33 -1.39
CA GLN A 69 7.71 5.32 -1.69
C GLN A 69 8.93 4.58 -2.26
N VAL A 70 9.12 4.65 -3.57
CA VAL A 70 10.28 4.11 -4.29
C VAL A 70 11.20 5.26 -4.64
N ASP A 71 12.39 5.30 -4.02
CA ASP A 71 13.31 6.44 -4.10
C ASP A 71 12.58 7.76 -3.73
N ASP A 72 12.51 8.72 -4.65
CA ASP A 72 11.82 10.01 -4.48
C ASP A 72 10.42 10.05 -5.10
N ARG A 73 9.84 8.89 -5.45
CA ARG A 73 8.52 8.80 -6.10
C ARG A 73 7.55 7.94 -5.30
N LYS A 74 6.30 8.38 -5.28
CA LYS A 74 5.17 7.60 -4.75
C LYS A 74 4.57 6.77 -5.87
N ILE A 75 4.45 5.47 -5.64
CA ILE A 75 3.81 4.53 -6.56
C ILE A 75 2.59 3.96 -5.85
N GLU A 76 1.44 4.14 -6.47
CA GLU A 76 0.18 3.57 -6.00
C GLU A 76 -0.06 2.23 -6.71
N ILE A 77 -0.12 1.15 -5.95
CA ILE A 77 -0.28 -0.21 -6.46
C ILE A 77 -1.57 -0.79 -5.89
N PRO A 78 -2.60 -1.03 -6.73
CA PRO A 78 -3.82 -1.70 -6.28
C PRO A 78 -3.50 -3.07 -5.70
N GLU A 79 -4.09 -3.42 -4.57
CA GLU A 79 -3.92 -4.72 -3.90
C GLU A 79 -4.26 -5.89 -4.85
N SER A 80 -5.27 -5.70 -5.70
CA SER A 80 -5.65 -6.66 -6.73
C SER A 80 -4.53 -6.96 -7.74
N GLN A 81 -3.61 -6.02 -7.95
CA GLN A 81 -2.44 -6.20 -8.82
C GLN A 81 -1.22 -6.74 -8.07
N ILE A 82 -1.20 -6.70 -6.73
CA ILE A 82 -0.10 -7.23 -5.93
C ILE A 82 -0.11 -8.76 -6.03
N ALA A 83 0.89 -9.31 -6.70
CA ALA A 83 1.13 -10.74 -6.73
C ALA A 83 1.86 -11.21 -5.48
N LYS A 84 2.75 -10.38 -4.93
CA LYS A 84 3.58 -10.73 -3.80
C LYS A 84 4.09 -9.48 -3.09
N ALA A 85 4.03 -9.44 -1.77
CA ALA A 85 4.68 -8.41 -0.97
C ALA A 85 5.53 -9.07 0.12
N ARG A 86 6.75 -8.56 0.32
CA ARG A 86 7.68 -9.02 1.35
C ARG A 86 8.39 -7.82 1.96
N LEU A 87 8.55 -7.81 3.29
CA LEU A 87 9.38 -6.80 3.95
C LEU A 87 10.85 -7.06 3.65
N GLU A 88 11.60 -6.00 3.36
CA GLU A 88 13.06 -6.04 3.40
C GLU A 88 13.47 -5.73 4.85
N ILE A 89 13.96 -6.75 5.56
CA ILE A 89 14.60 -6.60 6.86
C ILE A 89 16.09 -6.51 6.56
N ASP A 90 16.65 -5.30 6.60
CA ASP A 90 18.10 -5.13 6.70
C ASP A 90 18.53 -5.54 8.12
N PHE A 91 19.52 -6.43 8.19
CA PHE A 91 20.15 -6.89 9.43
C PHE A 91 21.38 -6.04 9.76
#